data_AF-A0A1V4GWL8-F1
#
_entry.id   AF-A0A1V4GWL8-F1
#
_cell.length_a   1.000
_cell.length_b   1.000
_cell.length_c   1.000
_cell.angle_alpha   90.00
_cell.angle_beta   90.00
_cell.angle_gamma   90.00
#
_symmetry.space_group_name_H-M   'P 1'
#
loop_
_entity.id
_entity.type
_entity.pdbx_description
1 polymer ?
#
loop_
_entity_poly.entity_id
_entity_poly.type
_entity_poly.pdbx_seq_one_letter_code
_entity_poly.pdbx_strand_id
1 'polypeptide(L)'
;MTLLKIIRLMILAGVVLVLGFFSYQTHTEPQVRHNSLIHRLTYPTDLRVRYRIGDVDERFGLSHDEVKRLAHEAVMIWHDGTGRQWFVYDDSAKVSINLIYDERQMETTARQQIKQELDTLQQNHRRDSDNLARQRQALHDEFSRLQTELTAWQEQYNHTIHLINHTHDPNERQRLLGIEKQLRANQQALNAKIDVYRLSQDAFNQAVDDINHKAGHINHAIDHASARLTPREFHKGQFDGHKIDIYEFESIDDLRLVLAHELGHALSIGHNDDPTALMYPYANEQDLHSFELKQADIDLLNERTLYR
;
A
#
# COMPACT_ATOMS: atom_id res chain seq x y z
N MET A 1 54.75 46.18 30.63
CA MET A 1 54.29 44.78 30.55
C MET A 1 55.30 44.01 29.72
N THR A 2 55.84 42.87 30.18
CA THR A 2 56.87 42.13 29.39
C THR A 2 56.25 41.61 28.09
N LEU A 3 57.04 41.52 27.00
CA LEU A 3 56.59 41.01 25.70
C LEU A 3 55.85 39.67 25.83
N LEU A 4 56.34 38.79 26.71
CA LEU A 4 55.72 37.50 27.02
C LEU A 4 54.30 37.64 27.61
N LYS A 5 54.05 38.64 28.47
CA LYS A 5 52.72 38.93 29.02
C LYS A 5 51.76 39.43 27.95
N ILE A 6 52.25 40.25 27.02
CA ILE A 6 51.45 40.74 25.88
C ILE A 6 51.07 39.57 24.96
N ILE A 7 52.02 38.71 24.61
CA ILE A 7 51.77 37.50 23.80
C ILE A 7 50.74 36.59 24.47
N ARG A 8 50.88 36.33 25.78
CA ARG A 8 49.90 35.52 26.53
C ARG A 8 48.51 36.14 26.53
N LEU A 9 48.41 37.46 26.69
CA LEU A 9 47.13 38.18 26.65
C LEU A 9 46.47 38.07 25.26
N MET A 10 47.25 38.22 24.18
CA MET A 10 46.74 38.09 22.82
C MET A 10 46.27 36.67 22.50
N ILE A 11 47.02 35.65 22.94
CA ILE A 11 46.60 34.25 22.78
C ILE A 11 45.30 33.99 23.54
N LEU A 12 45.20 34.46 24.79
CA LEU A 12 43.98 34.30 25.59
C LEU A 12 42.78 35.00 24.93
N ALA A 13 42.96 36.23 24.45
CA ALA A 13 41.90 36.96 23.75
C ALA A 13 41.46 36.23 22.47
N GLY A 14 42.41 35.69 21.70
CA GLY A 14 42.12 34.88 20.52
C GLY A 14 41.31 33.63 20.86
N VAL A 15 41.67 32.91 21.92
CA VAL A 15 40.93 31.73 22.39
C VAL A 15 39.50 32.10 22.81
N VAL A 16 39.33 33.20 23.57
CA VAL A 16 38.00 33.67 24.00
C VAL A 16 37.12 34.03 22.80
N LEU A 17 37.67 34.71 21.78
CA LEU A 17 36.94 35.03 20.56
C LEU A 17 36.52 33.78 19.79
N VAL A 18 37.40 32.79 19.67
CA VAL A 18 37.09 31.51 19.00
C VAL A 18 35.99 30.75 19.77
N LEU A 19 36.08 30.67 21.09
CA LEU A 19 35.05 30.04 21.93
C LEU A 19 33.72 30.79 21.82
N GLY A 20 33.75 32.13 21.85
CA GLY A 20 32.57 32.98 21.67
C GLY A 20 31.90 32.79 20.31
N PHE A 21 32.70 32.73 19.22
CA PHE A 21 32.21 32.44 17.87
C PHE A 21 31.52 31.08 17.80
N PHE A 22 32.16 30.01 18.30
CA PHE A 22 31.57 28.68 18.26
C PHE A 22 30.35 28.55 19.17
N SER A 23 30.33 29.24 20.32
CA SER A 23 29.16 29.30 21.20
C SER A 23 27.99 29.97 20.50
N TYR A 24 28.23 31.11 19.84
CA TYR A 24 27.22 31.83 19.06
C TYR A 24 26.71 30.96 17.90
N GLN A 25 27.61 30.37 17.12
CA GLN A 25 27.26 29.46 16.04
C GLN A 25 26.41 28.29 16.53
N THR A 26 26.79 27.61 17.62
CA THR A 26 25.97 26.50 18.16
C THR A 26 24.63 26.94 18.71
N HIS A 27 24.45 28.24 18.98
CA HIS A 27 23.19 28.80 19.45
C HIS A 27 22.26 29.14 18.29
N THR A 28 22.78 29.74 17.22
CA THR A 28 21.99 30.12 16.03
C THR A 28 21.82 28.98 15.04
N GLU A 29 22.74 28.04 15.02
CA GLU A 29 22.81 26.92 14.06
C GLU A 29 23.07 25.62 14.83
N PRO A 30 22.10 25.15 15.65
CA PRO A 30 22.29 24.02 16.56
C PRO A 30 22.71 22.72 15.86
N GLN A 31 22.29 22.49 14.62
CA GLN A 31 22.60 21.29 13.83
C GLN A 31 24.09 21.09 13.57
N VAL A 32 24.92 22.15 13.64
CA VAL A 32 26.38 22.02 13.44
C VAL A 32 27.04 21.17 14.53
N ARG A 33 26.36 20.91 15.66
CA ARG A 33 26.83 20.02 16.73
C ARG A 33 27.04 18.58 16.25
N HIS A 34 26.32 18.18 15.20
CA HIS A 34 26.45 16.86 14.58
C HIS A 34 27.75 16.72 13.76
N ASN A 35 28.43 17.82 13.43
CA ASN A 35 29.72 17.77 12.73
C ASN A 35 30.89 17.45 13.68
N SER A 36 31.99 16.93 13.13
CA SER A 36 33.20 16.69 13.92
C SER A 36 33.86 18.00 14.38
N LEU A 37 34.49 18.00 15.55
CA LEU A 37 35.16 19.20 16.07
C LEU A 37 36.25 19.69 15.11
N ILE A 38 37.02 18.76 14.53
CA ILE A 38 38.04 19.06 13.54
C ILE A 38 37.42 19.76 12.33
N HIS A 39 36.31 19.21 11.80
CA HIS A 39 35.64 19.81 10.64
C HIS A 39 35.13 21.22 10.96
N ARG A 40 34.49 21.43 12.11
CA ARG A 40 34.03 22.76 12.54
C ARG A 40 35.17 23.78 12.68
N LEU A 41 36.37 23.32 13.08
CA LEU A 41 37.56 24.18 13.17
C LEU A 41 38.14 24.51 11.79
N THR A 42 38.13 23.56 10.85
CA THR A 42 38.69 23.74 9.51
C THR A 42 37.75 24.46 8.55
N TYR A 43 36.43 24.26 8.69
CA TYR A 43 35.38 24.83 7.84
C TYR A 43 34.30 25.51 8.69
N PRO A 44 34.63 26.58 9.43
CA PRO A 44 33.76 27.19 10.43
C PRO A 44 32.49 27.83 9.87
N THR A 45 32.39 28.03 8.56
CA THR A 45 31.20 28.58 7.89
C THR A 45 30.34 27.53 7.18
N ASP A 46 30.77 26.25 7.16
CA ASP A 46 29.97 25.15 6.63
C ASP A 46 28.97 24.69 7.71
N LEU A 47 27.71 25.10 7.52
CA LEU A 47 26.62 24.86 8.46
C LEU A 47 25.81 23.59 8.14
N ARG A 48 26.22 22.85 7.10
CA ARG A 48 25.51 21.65 6.64
C ARG A 48 25.71 20.50 7.59
N VAL A 49 24.69 19.68 7.75
CA VAL A 49 24.79 18.39 8.44
C VAL A 49 25.47 17.40 7.51
N ARG A 50 26.55 16.79 8.00
CA ARG A 50 27.25 15.71 7.30
C ARG A 50 26.66 14.37 7.66
N TYR A 51 26.35 13.55 6.66
CA TYR A 51 25.80 12.21 6.87
C TYR A 51 26.51 11.16 6.02
N ARG A 52 26.43 9.91 6.47
CA ARG A 52 26.87 8.71 5.75
C ARG A 52 25.83 7.61 5.86
N ILE A 53 25.92 6.60 4.99
CA ILE A 53 25.20 5.35 5.20
C ILE A 53 26.08 4.43 6.07
N GLY A 54 25.51 3.97 7.18
CA GLY A 54 26.12 3.00 8.08
C GLY A 54 25.69 1.58 7.74
N ASP A 55 25.20 0.85 8.74
CA ASP A 55 24.82 -0.54 8.59
C ASP A 55 23.47 -0.65 7.87
N VAL A 56 23.43 -1.45 6.80
CA VAL A 56 22.22 -1.75 6.04
C VAL A 56 21.98 -3.24 6.12
N ASP A 57 20.92 -3.63 6.83
CA ASP A 57 20.54 -5.03 6.92
C ASP A 57 19.97 -5.54 5.58
N GLU A 58 20.65 -6.51 4.97
CA GLU A 58 20.29 -7.07 3.66
C GLU A 58 18.88 -7.68 3.64
N ARG A 59 18.28 -7.99 4.80
CA ARG A 59 16.91 -8.51 4.91
C ARG A 59 15.84 -7.51 4.46
N PHE A 60 16.17 -6.22 4.39
CA PHE A 60 15.31 -5.23 3.73
C PHE A 60 15.29 -5.35 2.20
N GLY A 61 16.19 -6.15 1.62
CA GLY A 61 16.33 -6.30 0.17
C GLY A 61 16.92 -5.06 -0.51
N LEU A 62 17.59 -4.19 0.25
CA LEU A 62 18.24 -2.97 -0.24
C LEU A 62 19.75 -3.07 -0.10
N SER A 63 20.46 -2.69 -1.15
CA SER A 63 21.90 -2.49 -1.11
C SER A 63 22.27 -1.16 -0.44
N HIS A 64 23.52 -1.06 0.00
CA HIS A 64 24.07 0.19 0.56
C HIS A 64 23.95 1.37 -0.41
N ASP A 65 24.22 1.15 -1.69
CA ASP A 65 24.11 2.19 -2.74
C ASP A 65 22.64 2.63 -2.97
N GLU A 66 21.69 1.71 -2.87
CA GLU A 66 20.26 2.05 -2.94
C GLU A 66 19.83 2.91 -1.75
N VAL A 67 20.24 2.55 -0.53
CA VAL A 67 19.98 3.39 0.65
C VAL A 67 20.64 4.75 0.52
N LYS A 68 21.85 4.82 -0.01
CA LYS A 68 22.55 6.08 -0.29
C LYS A 68 21.79 6.96 -1.27
N ARG A 69 21.27 6.37 -2.34
CA ARG A 69 20.42 7.07 -3.32
C ARG A 69 19.13 7.58 -2.66
N LEU A 70 18.44 6.74 -1.88
CA LEU A 70 17.19 7.13 -1.20
C LEU A 70 17.42 8.22 -0.14
N ALA A 71 18.51 8.15 0.61
CA ALA A 71 18.89 9.21 1.54
C ALA A 71 19.19 10.52 0.82
N HIS A 72 19.83 10.46 -0.36
CA HIS A 72 20.04 11.65 -1.18
C HIS A 72 18.70 12.23 -1.68
N GLU A 73 17.77 11.40 -2.14
CA GLU A 73 16.41 11.84 -2.53
C GLU A 73 15.66 12.50 -1.36
N ALA A 74 15.75 11.91 -0.17
CA ALA A 74 15.19 12.48 1.06
C ALA A 74 15.81 13.85 1.42
N VAL A 75 17.13 14.00 1.22
CA VAL A 75 17.84 15.27 1.36
C VAL A 75 17.35 16.32 0.36
N MET A 76 17.03 15.92 -0.88
CA MET A 76 16.53 16.83 -1.90
C MET A 76 15.20 17.47 -1.52
N ILE A 77 14.33 16.79 -0.78
CA ILE A 77 13.08 17.36 -0.26
C ILE A 77 13.35 18.63 0.57
N TRP A 78 14.37 18.59 1.43
CA TRP A 78 14.80 19.76 2.20
C TRP A 78 15.48 20.83 1.34
N HIS A 79 16.31 20.42 0.38
CA HIS A 79 17.04 21.38 -0.46
C HIS A 79 16.12 22.13 -1.40
N ASP A 80 15.21 21.42 -2.06
CA ASP A 80 14.26 21.98 -3.00
C ASP A 80 13.21 22.83 -2.27
N GLY A 81 12.69 22.32 -1.14
CA GLY A 81 11.68 23.02 -0.33
C GLY A 81 12.19 24.31 0.31
N THR A 82 13.49 24.43 0.61
CA THR A 82 14.06 25.60 1.29
C THR A 82 14.95 26.47 0.40
N GLY A 83 15.31 25.98 -0.79
CA GLY A 83 16.30 26.60 -1.68
C GLY A 83 17.72 26.65 -1.11
N ARG A 84 18.02 25.89 -0.04
CA ARG A 84 19.33 25.88 0.64
C ARG A 84 19.86 24.47 0.79
N GLN A 85 21.16 24.30 0.56
CA GLN A 85 21.84 23.03 0.82
C GLN A 85 22.06 22.87 2.32
N TRP A 86 21.27 22.01 2.97
CA TRP A 86 21.35 21.73 4.41
C TRP A 86 22.20 20.51 4.78
N PHE A 87 22.45 19.64 3.81
CA PHE A 87 23.11 18.36 4.02
C PHE A 87 24.22 18.16 3.01
N VAL A 88 25.20 17.34 3.38
CA VAL A 88 26.24 16.88 2.46
C VAL A 88 26.66 15.46 2.85
N TYR A 89 26.79 14.59 1.84
CA TYR A 89 27.27 13.23 2.04
C TYR A 89 28.79 13.23 2.31
N ASP A 90 29.23 12.47 3.30
CA ASP A 90 30.63 12.33 3.70
C ASP A 90 30.83 10.97 4.39
N ASP A 91 31.62 10.06 3.81
CA ASP A 91 31.83 8.71 4.36
C ASP A 91 32.43 8.71 5.78
N SER A 92 33.04 9.82 6.21
CA SER A 92 33.58 10.02 7.55
C SER A 92 32.63 10.75 8.51
N ALA A 93 31.40 11.04 8.08
CA ALA A 93 30.40 11.73 8.87
C ALA A 93 30.10 11.02 10.19
N LYS A 94 29.77 11.83 11.21
CA LYS A 94 29.28 11.32 12.49
C LYS A 94 27.86 10.77 12.36
N VAL A 95 26.97 11.50 11.67
CA VAL A 95 25.59 11.08 11.47
C VAL A 95 25.56 9.91 10.51
N SER A 96 25.23 8.73 11.02
CA SER A 96 25.01 7.53 10.21
C SER A 96 23.53 7.27 10.03
N ILE A 97 23.12 6.89 8.83
CA ILE A 97 21.81 6.31 8.55
C ILE A 97 21.97 4.80 8.51
N ASN A 98 21.23 4.08 9.35
CA ASN A 98 21.25 2.62 9.44
C ASN A 98 19.86 2.05 9.18
N LEU A 99 19.78 0.88 8.56
CA LEU A 99 18.56 0.10 8.41
C LEU A 99 18.66 -1.15 9.29
N ILE A 100 17.84 -1.23 10.33
CA ILE A 100 17.87 -2.29 11.35
C ILE A 100 16.62 -3.14 11.21
N TYR A 101 16.78 -4.37 10.70
CA TYR A 101 15.65 -5.26 10.49
C TYR A 101 15.31 -5.98 11.79
N ASP A 102 14.18 -5.61 12.40
CA ASP A 102 13.67 -6.20 13.62
C ASP A 102 12.18 -6.60 13.53
N GLU A 103 11.56 -6.88 14.68
CA GLU A 103 10.15 -7.28 14.79
C GLU A 103 9.19 -6.31 14.11
N ARG A 104 9.51 -5.01 14.03
CA ARG A 104 8.64 -4.02 13.40
C ARG A 104 8.52 -4.24 11.90
N GLN A 105 9.64 -4.41 11.18
CA GLN A 105 9.60 -4.72 9.75
C GLN A 105 8.99 -6.10 9.49
N MET A 106 9.25 -7.10 10.35
CA MET A 106 8.63 -8.42 10.22
C MET A 106 7.11 -8.33 10.29
N GLU A 107 6.58 -7.61 11.28
CA GLU A 107 5.15 -7.39 11.44
C GLU A 107 4.55 -6.58 10.29
N THR A 108 5.24 -5.53 9.82
CA THR A 108 4.81 -4.74 8.66
C THR A 108 4.71 -5.60 7.40
N THR A 109 5.71 -6.45 7.15
CA THR A 109 5.70 -7.40 6.02
C THR A 109 4.55 -8.41 6.15
N ALA A 110 4.35 -8.99 7.34
CA ALA A 110 3.25 -9.93 7.59
C ALA A 110 1.87 -9.30 7.39
N ARG A 111 1.69 -8.05 7.84
CA ARG A 111 0.45 -7.28 7.63
C ARG A 111 0.18 -7.01 6.15
N GLN A 112 1.21 -6.71 5.37
CA GLN A 112 1.07 -6.52 3.92
C GLN A 112 0.65 -7.80 3.21
N GLN A 113 1.23 -8.93 3.57
CA GLN A 113 0.84 -10.25 3.04
C GLN A 113 -0.63 -10.55 3.33
N ILE A 114 -1.07 -10.33 4.58
CA ILE A 114 -2.49 -10.50 4.96
C ILE A 114 -3.40 -9.61 4.12
N LYS A 115 -3.05 -8.32 3.91
CA LYS A 115 -3.83 -7.41 3.06
C LYS A 115 -3.95 -7.94 1.63
N GLN A 116 -2.83 -8.39 1.03
CA GLN A 116 -2.80 -8.93 -0.33
C GLN A 116 -3.63 -10.21 -0.48
N GLU A 117 -3.58 -11.10 0.52
CA GLU A 117 -4.40 -12.31 0.56
C GLU A 117 -5.90 -11.97 0.62
N LEU A 118 -6.29 -11.03 1.49
CA LEU A 118 -7.68 -10.56 1.58
C LEU A 118 -8.16 -9.92 0.27
N ASP A 119 -7.34 -9.09 -0.37
CA ASP A 119 -7.68 -8.48 -1.66
C ASP A 119 -7.91 -9.54 -2.73
N THR A 120 -7.04 -10.57 -2.77
CA THR A 120 -7.16 -11.70 -3.70
C THR A 120 -8.45 -12.49 -3.44
N LEU A 121 -8.75 -12.81 -2.18
CA LEU A 121 -9.97 -13.49 -1.79
C LEU A 121 -11.22 -12.71 -2.18
N GLN A 122 -11.22 -11.39 -1.95
CA GLN A 122 -12.32 -10.49 -2.31
C GLN A 122 -12.51 -10.42 -3.83
N GLN A 123 -11.44 -10.33 -4.61
CA GLN A 123 -11.51 -10.32 -6.08
C GLN A 123 -12.06 -11.64 -6.63
N ASN A 124 -11.60 -12.77 -6.09
CA ASN A 124 -12.10 -14.09 -6.48
C ASN A 124 -13.59 -14.23 -6.14
N HIS A 125 -14.01 -13.80 -4.95
CA HIS A 125 -15.42 -13.84 -4.55
C HIS A 125 -16.32 -12.99 -5.46
N ARG A 126 -15.86 -11.79 -5.85
CA ARG A 126 -16.58 -10.94 -6.82
C ARG A 126 -16.74 -11.65 -8.17
N ARG A 127 -15.66 -12.24 -8.69
CA ARG A 127 -15.69 -12.98 -9.96
C ARG A 127 -16.62 -14.19 -9.90
N ASP A 128 -16.59 -14.94 -8.81
CA ASP A 128 -17.47 -16.09 -8.60
C ASP A 128 -18.94 -15.66 -8.54
N SER A 129 -19.24 -14.56 -7.84
CA SER A 129 -20.57 -13.97 -7.78
C SER A 129 -21.10 -13.51 -9.15
N ASP A 130 -20.25 -12.86 -9.95
CA ASP A 130 -20.61 -12.43 -11.31
C ASP A 130 -20.87 -13.63 -12.24
N ASN A 131 -20.06 -14.68 -12.11
CA ASN A 131 -20.28 -15.93 -12.85
C ASN A 131 -21.61 -16.57 -12.48
N LEU A 132 -21.92 -16.63 -11.18
CA LEU A 132 -23.17 -17.20 -10.68
C LEU A 132 -24.39 -16.40 -11.17
N ALA A 133 -24.30 -15.07 -11.18
CA ALA A 133 -25.35 -14.21 -11.72
C ALA A 133 -25.63 -14.49 -13.21
N ARG A 134 -24.57 -14.68 -14.01
CA ARG A 134 -24.69 -15.05 -15.43
C ARG A 134 -25.30 -16.43 -15.63
N GLN A 135 -24.87 -17.43 -14.87
CA GLN A 135 -25.43 -18.78 -14.94
C GLN A 135 -26.91 -18.80 -14.54
N ARG A 136 -27.29 -18.06 -13.49
CA ARG A 136 -28.68 -17.90 -13.07
C ARG A 136 -29.54 -17.31 -14.19
N GLN A 137 -29.04 -16.28 -14.88
CA GLN A 137 -29.76 -15.70 -16.02
C GLN A 137 -29.92 -16.71 -17.16
N ALA A 138 -28.86 -17.44 -17.51
CA ALA A 138 -28.91 -18.45 -18.57
C ALA A 138 -29.92 -19.57 -18.24
N LEU A 139 -29.96 -20.05 -17.00
CA LEU A 139 -30.96 -21.02 -16.55
C LEU A 139 -32.38 -20.46 -16.60
N HIS A 140 -32.57 -19.19 -16.25
CA HIS A 140 -33.88 -18.53 -16.36
C HIS A 140 -34.35 -18.49 -17.83
N ASP A 141 -33.47 -18.05 -18.73
CA ASP A 141 -33.78 -17.94 -20.16
C ASP A 141 -34.09 -19.32 -20.77
N GLU A 142 -33.32 -20.35 -20.41
CA GLU A 142 -33.53 -21.72 -20.88
C GLU A 142 -34.84 -22.30 -20.35
N PHE A 143 -35.17 -22.04 -19.07
CA PHE A 143 -36.46 -22.44 -18.51
C PHE A 143 -37.63 -21.83 -19.27
N SER A 144 -37.59 -20.52 -19.56
CA SER A 144 -38.63 -19.83 -20.31
C SER A 144 -38.79 -20.40 -21.74
N ARG A 145 -37.67 -20.75 -22.40
CA ARG A 145 -37.69 -21.40 -23.72
C ARG A 145 -38.34 -22.77 -23.65
N LEU A 146 -37.92 -23.63 -22.72
CA LEU A 146 -38.51 -24.97 -22.54
C LEU A 146 -39.99 -24.90 -22.21
N GLN A 147 -40.42 -23.94 -21.40
CA GLN A 147 -41.83 -23.71 -21.09
C GLN A 147 -42.64 -23.37 -22.34
N THR A 148 -42.10 -22.51 -23.20
CA THR A 148 -42.76 -22.14 -24.47
C THR A 148 -42.81 -23.32 -25.44
N GLU A 149 -41.70 -24.04 -25.61
CA GLU A 149 -41.65 -25.21 -26.49
C GLU A 149 -42.61 -26.32 -26.03
N LEU A 150 -42.68 -26.59 -24.72
CA LEU A 150 -43.57 -27.59 -24.15
C LEU A 150 -45.05 -27.20 -24.34
N THR A 151 -45.39 -25.93 -24.11
CA THR A 151 -46.75 -25.43 -24.29
C THR A 151 -47.19 -25.56 -25.75
N ALA A 152 -46.35 -25.12 -26.69
CA ALA A 152 -46.64 -25.22 -28.12
C ALA A 152 -46.78 -26.69 -28.57
N TRP A 153 -45.91 -27.58 -28.09
CA TRP A 153 -46.02 -29.01 -28.37
C TRP A 153 -47.33 -29.60 -27.83
N GLN A 154 -47.71 -29.25 -26.61
CA GLN A 154 -48.94 -29.76 -25.97
C GLN A 154 -50.19 -29.31 -26.73
N GLU A 155 -50.25 -28.06 -27.16
CA GLU A 155 -51.34 -27.53 -27.98
C GLU A 155 -51.44 -28.27 -29.34
N GLN A 156 -50.32 -28.43 -30.04
CA GLN A 156 -50.27 -29.13 -31.33
C GLN A 156 -50.68 -30.60 -31.20
N TYR A 157 -50.20 -31.29 -30.17
CA TYR A 157 -50.53 -32.68 -29.92
C TYR A 157 -52.02 -32.85 -29.61
N ASN A 158 -52.57 -32.05 -28.69
CA ASN A 158 -53.99 -32.11 -28.35
C ASN A 158 -54.88 -31.82 -29.56
N HIS A 159 -54.53 -30.82 -30.37
CA HIS A 159 -55.25 -30.50 -31.60
C HIS A 159 -55.20 -31.66 -32.61
N THR A 160 -54.02 -32.26 -32.82
CA THR A 160 -53.85 -33.39 -33.75
C THR A 160 -54.67 -34.60 -33.31
N ILE A 161 -54.64 -34.96 -32.02
CA ILE A 161 -55.44 -36.06 -31.47
C ILE A 161 -56.93 -35.78 -31.62
N HIS A 162 -57.37 -34.53 -31.38
CA HIS A 162 -58.75 -34.13 -31.60
C HIS A 162 -59.17 -34.36 -33.06
N LEU A 163 -58.36 -33.94 -34.04
CA LEU A 163 -58.65 -34.17 -35.47
C LEU A 163 -58.69 -35.66 -35.83
N ILE A 164 -57.75 -36.47 -35.33
CA ILE A 164 -57.72 -37.93 -35.55
C ILE A 164 -59.01 -38.59 -35.05
N ASN A 165 -59.54 -38.15 -33.90
CA ASN A 165 -60.75 -38.71 -33.31
C ASN A 165 -62.04 -38.35 -34.07
N HIS A 166 -62.05 -37.26 -34.85
CA HIS A 166 -63.24 -36.76 -35.54
C HIS A 166 -63.23 -36.96 -37.06
N THR A 167 -62.08 -37.26 -37.67
CA THR A 167 -61.99 -37.49 -39.12
C THR A 167 -62.50 -38.88 -39.53
N HIS A 168 -63.25 -38.93 -40.63
CA HIS A 168 -63.74 -40.16 -41.26
C HIS A 168 -63.03 -40.46 -42.59
N ASP A 169 -62.17 -39.56 -43.08
CA ASP A 169 -61.38 -39.75 -44.30
C ASP A 169 -60.11 -40.57 -43.99
N PRO A 170 -59.94 -41.77 -44.58
CA PRO A 170 -58.77 -42.61 -44.35
C PRO A 170 -57.43 -41.96 -44.74
N ASN A 171 -57.42 -41.16 -45.80
CA ASN A 171 -56.18 -40.51 -46.27
C ASN A 171 -55.75 -39.40 -45.31
N GLU A 172 -56.71 -38.59 -44.84
CA GLU A 172 -56.46 -37.56 -43.85
C GLU A 172 -56.05 -38.16 -42.50
N ARG A 173 -56.70 -39.26 -42.08
CA ARG A 173 -56.30 -40.00 -40.87
C ARG A 173 -54.85 -40.48 -40.96
N GLN A 174 -54.44 -41.04 -42.09
CA GLN A 174 -53.07 -41.49 -42.29
C GLN A 174 -52.05 -40.35 -42.23
N ARG A 175 -52.39 -39.18 -42.80
CA ARG A 175 -51.55 -37.97 -42.70
C ARG A 175 -51.39 -37.51 -41.25
N LEU A 176 -52.49 -37.43 -40.50
CA LEU A 176 -52.47 -37.01 -39.09
C LEU A 176 -51.70 -37.98 -38.20
N LEU A 177 -51.76 -39.29 -38.44
CA LEU A 177 -50.92 -40.29 -37.75
C LEU A 177 -49.43 -40.08 -38.03
N GLY A 178 -49.08 -39.63 -39.24
CA GLY A 178 -47.71 -39.21 -39.57
C GLY A 178 -47.25 -38.01 -38.74
N ILE A 179 -48.10 -37.00 -38.59
CA ILE A 179 -47.85 -35.81 -37.75
C ILE A 179 -47.73 -36.21 -36.28
N GLU A 180 -48.63 -37.06 -35.77
CA GLU A 180 -48.58 -37.58 -34.41
C GLU A 180 -47.23 -38.28 -34.12
N LYS A 181 -46.74 -39.09 -35.07
CA LYS A 181 -45.44 -39.75 -34.94
C LYS A 181 -44.29 -38.73 -34.84
N GLN A 182 -44.33 -37.66 -35.62
CA GLN A 182 -43.33 -36.57 -35.53
C GLN A 182 -43.42 -35.84 -34.19
N LEU A 183 -44.63 -35.55 -33.71
CA LEU A 183 -44.83 -34.93 -32.39
C LEU A 183 -44.31 -35.83 -31.27
N ARG A 184 -44.47 -37.15 -31.35
CA ARG A 184 -43.87 -38.09 -30.38
C ARG A 184 -42.33 -38.07 -30.42
N ALA A 185 -41.72 -37.92 -31.58
CA ALA A 185 -40.27 -37.74 -31.67
C ALA A 185 -39.82 -36.40 -31.07
N ASN A 186 -40.56 -35.31 -31.32
CA ASN A 186 -40.30 -34.01 -30.71
C ASN A 186 -40.44 -34.06 -29.18
N GLN A 187 -41.39 -34.85 -28.66
CA GLN A 187 -41.53 -35.08 -27.22
C GLN A 187 -40.26 -35.68 -26.61
N GLN A 188 -39.67 -36.68 -27.26
CA GLN A 188 -38.44 -37.32 -26.80
C GLN A 188 -37.27 -36.32 -26.80
N ALA A 189 -37.17 -35.49 -27.84
CA ALA A 189 -36.17 -34.43 -27.89
C ALA A 189 -36.37 -33.37 -26.78
N LEU A 190 -37.62 -32.97 -26.51
CA LEU A 190 -37.94 -32.06 -25.40
C LEU A 190 -37.57 -32.65 -24.04
N ASN A 191 -37.88 -33.93 -23.82
CA ASN A 191 -37.50 -34.62 -22.58
C ASN A 191 -35.96 -34.63 -22.39
N ALA A 192 -35.20 -34.87 -23.46
CA ALA A 192 -33.74 -34.82 -23.40
C ALA A 192 -33.22 -33.41 -23.04
N LYS A 193 -33.83 -32.34 -23.58
CA LYS A 193 -33.50 -30.97 -23.18
C LYS A 193 -33.83 -30.68 -21.71
N ILE A 194 -34.97 -31.17 -21.22
CA ILE A 194 -35.37 -31.04 -19.81
C ILE A 194 -34.35 -31.74 -18.90
N ASP A 195 -33.85 -32.91 -19.30
CA ASP A 195 -32.84 -33.63 -18.52
C ASP A 195 -31.50 -32.89 -18.50
N VAL A 196 -31.07 -32.28 -19.61
CA VAL A 196 -29.88 -31.40 -19.65
C VAL A 196 -30.08 -30.16 -18.77
N TYR A 197 -31.28 -29.57 -18.77
CA TYR A 197 -31.62 -28.44 -17.90
C TYR A 197 -31.53 -28.82 -16.41
N ARG A 198 -32.04 -30.01 -16.02
CA ARG A 198 -31.92 -30.52 -14.65
C ARG A 198 -30.47 -30.69 -14.22
N LEU A 199 -29.62 -31.28 -15.07
CA LEU A 199 -28.18 -31.39 -14.81
C LEU A 199 -27.52 -30.01 -14.64
N SER A 200 -27.95 -29.02 -15.43
CA SER A 200 -27.45 -27.65 -15.33
C SER A 200 -27.90 -26.95 -14.04
N GLN A 201 -29.14 -27.22 -13.58
CA GLN A 201 -29.62 -26.77 -12.28
C GLN A 201 -28.84 -27.39 -11.13
N ASP A 202 -28.57 -28.69 -11.18
CA ASP A 202 -27.80 -29.39 -10.15
C ASP A 202 -26.37 -28.84 -10.06
N ALA A 203 -25.72 -28.63 -11.21
CA ALA A 203 -24.39 -28.01 -11.28
C ALA A 203 -24.40 -26.57 -10.72
N PHE A 204 -25.44 -25.79 -11.01
CA PHE A 204 -25.61 -24.44 -10.46
C PHE A 204 -25.76 -24.48 -8.93
N ASN A 205 -26.59 -25.37 -8.39
CA ASN A 205 -26.76 -25.52 -6.95
C ASN A 205 -25.44 -25.90 -6.26
N GLN A 206 -24.67 -26.82 -6.85
CA GLN A 206 -23.33 -27.15 -6.35
C GLN A 206 -22.38 -25.95 -6.37
N ALA A 207 -22.44 -25.10 -7.40
CA ALA A 207 -21.65 -23.88 -7.45
C ALA A 207 -22.07 -22.85 -6.39
N VAL A 208 -23.37 -22.75 -6.08
CA VAL A 208 -23.89 -21.93 -4.96
C VAL A 208 -23.29 -22.41 -3.63
N ASP A 209 -23.31 -23.72 -3.38
CA ASP A 209 -22.79 -24.32 -2.15
C ASP A 209 -21.28 -24.10 -1.99
N ASP A 210 -20.50 -24.27 -3.08
CA ASP A 210 -19.05 -23.99 -3.08
C ASP A 210 -18.75 -22.52 -2.74
N ILE A 211 -19.49 -21.57 -3.34
CA ILE A 211 -19.33 -20.14 -3.04
C ILE A 211 -19.70 -19.83 -1.59
N ASN A 212 -20.75 -20.45 -1.05
CA ASN A 212 -21.14 -20.29 0.36
C ASN A 212 -20.05 -20.81 1.31
N HIS A 213 -19.43 -21.96 0.99
CA HIS A 213 -18.30 -22.48 1.76
C HIS A 213 -17.08 -21.55 1.69
N LYS A 214 -16.72 -21.06 0.50
CA LYS A 214 -15.67 -20.04 0.33
C LYS A 214 -15.96 -18.77 1.11
N ALA A 215 -17.22 -18.31 1.16
CA ALA A 215 -17.60 -17.14 1.95
C ALA A 215 -17.33 -17.35 3.45
N GLY A 216 -17.56 -18.56 3.97
CA GLY A 216 -17.16 -18.93 5.34
C GLY A 216 -15.65 -18.80 5.57
N HIS A 217 -14.83 -19.29 4.62
CA HIS A 217 -13.37 -19.14 4.70
C HIS A 217 -12.93 -17.66 4.66
N ILE A 218 -13.58 -16.84 3.85
CA ILE A 218 -13.31 -15.39 3.79
C ILE A 218 -13.61 -14.73 5.13
N ASN A 219 -14.76 -15.04 5.74
CA ASN A 219 -15.11 -14.50 7.05
C ASN A 219 -14.06 -14.85 8.12
N HIS A 220 -13.61 -16.12 8.15
CA HIS A 220 -12.52 -16.52 9.05
C HIS A 220 -11.20 -15.80 8.77
N ALA A 221 -10.84 -15.62 7.49
CA ALA A 221 -9.64 -14.87 7.11
C ALA A 221 -9.72 -13.41 7.56
N ILE A 222 -10.88 -12.78 7.42
CA ILE A 222 -11.15 -11.41 7.90
C ILE A 222 -11.01 -11.35 9.43
N ASP A 223 -11.62 -12.28 10.16
CA ASP A 223 -11.54 -12.31 11.63
C ASP A 223 -10.08 -12.42 12.12
N HIS A 224 -9.30 -13.32 11.51
CA HIS A 224 -7.87 -13.47 11.80
C HIS A 224 -7.06 -12.21 11.45
N ALA A 225 -7.38 -11.58 10.31
CA ALA A 225 -6.72 -10.36 9.88
C ALA A 225 -7.04 -9.17 10.79
N SER A 226 -8.30 -8.99 11.19
CA SER A 226 -8.74 -7.90 12.08
C SER A 226 -8.01 -7.94 13.42
N ALA A 227 -7.69 -9.13 13.95
CA ALA A 227 -6.90 -9.27 15.17
C ALA A 227 -5.44 -8.80 15.03
N ARG A 228 -4.85 -8.89 13.82
CA ARG A 228 -3.46 -8.50 13.52
C ARG A 228 -3.31 -7.11 12.92
N LEU A 229 -4.35 -6.58 12.31
CA LEU A 229 -4.36 -5.28 11.64
C LEU A 229 -4.77 -4.12 12.57
N THR A 230 -4.67 -4.31 13.90
CA THR A 230 -4.95 -3.25 14.86
C THR A 230 -4.09 -2.01 14.59
N PRO A 231 -4.64 -0.80 14.72
CA PRO A 231 -3.85 0.43 14.67
C PRO A 231 -2.79 0.40 15.78
N ARG A 232 -1.54 0.78 15.45
CA ARG A 232 -0.45 0.94 16.42
C ARG A 232 0.31 2.22 16.13
N GLU A 233 0.98 2.76 17.14
CA GLU A 233 1.98 3.80 16.92
C GLU A 233 3.13 3.24 16.09
N PHE A 234 3.50 3.95 15.03
CA PHE A 234 4.57 3.57 14.13
C PHE A 234 5.87 4.20 14.62
N HIS A 235 6.88 3.38 14.91
CA HIS A 235 8.23 3.83 15.23
C HIS A 235 9.14 3.50 14.05
N LYS A 236 8.87 4.17 12.91
CA LYS A 236 9.51 3.89 11.61
C LYS A 236 10.99 4.21 11.61
N GLY A 237 11.36 5.34 12.21
CA GLY A 237 12.72 5.81 12.35
C GLY A 237 12.96 6.43 13.72
N GLN A 238 14.23 6.68 14.01
CA GLN A 238 14.64 7.48 15.15
C GLN A 238 16.00 8.14 14.92
N PHE A 239 16.06 9.45 15.13
CA PHE A 239 17.29 10.19 15.32
C PHE A 239 17.64 10.34 16.82
N ASP A 240 18.79 9.81 17.24
CA ASP A 240 19.25 9.87 18.65
C ASP A 240 20.28 11.00 18.93
N GLY A 241 20.51 11.87 17.94
CA GLY A 241 21.54 12.91 17.97
C GLY A 241 22.86 12.52 17.29
N HIS A 242 23.09 11.23 17.06
CA HIS A 242 24.31 10.71 16.42
C HIS A 242 24.02 9.77 15.25
N LYS A 243 22.89 9.08 15.25
CA LYS A 243 22.48 8.17 14.19
C LYS A 243 21.00 8.28 13.92
N ILE A 244 20.63 7.99 12.68
CA ILE A 244 19.28 7.78 12.19
C ILE A 244 19.14 6.27 12.01
N ASP A 245 18.35 5.64 12.86
CA ASP A 245 18.04 4.22 12.73
C ASP A 245 16.64 4.06 12.15
N ILE A 246 16.54 3.37 11.03
CA ILE A 246 15.28 3.03 10.36
C ILE A 246 14.93 1.58 10.66
N TYR A 247 13.72 1.37 11.16
CA TYR A 247 13.27 0.07 11.65
C TYR A 247 12.17 -0.54 10.80
N GLU A 248 11.31 0.29 10.20
CA GLU A 248 10.24 -0.20 9.34
C GLU A 248 9.81 0.80 8.27
N PHE A 249 9.35 0.26 7.13
CA PHE A 249 8.68 1.01 6.07
C PHE A 249 7.78 0.07 5.25
N GLU A 250 6.73 0.64 4.67
CA GLU A 250 5.76 -0.10 3.84
C GLU A 250 6.16 -0.12 2.35
N SER A 251 6.90 0.87 1.88
CA SER A 251 7.33 0.99 0.48
C SER A 251 8.61 1.82 0.37
N ILE A 252 9.20 1.87 -0.81
CA ILE A 252 10.38 2.71 -1.09
C ILE A 252 10.05 4.20 -0.93
N ASP A 253 8.86 4.62 -1.35
CA ASP A 253 8.37 5.99 -1.19
C ASP A 253 8.17 6.34 0.29
N ASP A 254 7.65 5.40 1.09
CA ASP A 254 7.54 5.54 2.54
C ASP A 254 8.91 5.67 3.20
N LEU A 255 9.87 4.80 2.85
CA LEU A 255 11.25 4.87 3.36
C LEU A 255 11.88 6.23 3.06
N ARG A 256 11.70 6.77 1.84
CA ARG A 256 12.22 8.09 1.46
C ARG A 256 11.66 9.19 2.37
N LEU A 257 10.37 9.16 2.72
CA LEU A 257 9.77 10.14 3.62
C LEU A 257 10.20 9.96 5.07
N VAL A 258 10.30 8.73 5.56
CA VAL A 258 10.84 8.47 6.90
C VAL A 258 12.26 9.02 7.00
N LEU A 259 13.11 8.75 6.01
CA LEU A 259 14.46 9.31 5.95
C LEU A 259 14.44 10.85 5.99
N ALA A 260 13.56 11.48 5.21
CA ALA A 260 13.45 12.94 5.17
C ALA A 260 13.00 13.52 6.52
N HIS A 261 12.06 12.85 7.20
CA HIS A 261 11.60 13.22 8.53
C HIS A 261 12.73 13.15 9.57
N GLU A 262 13.45 12.02 9.64
CA GLU A 262 14.57 11.86 10.59
C GLU A 262 15.73 12.83 10.30
N LEU A 263 15.95 13.14 9.02
CA LEU A 263 16.88 14.20 8.61
C LEU A 263 16.42 15.57 9.11
N GLY A 264 15.12 15.84 9.17
CA GLY A 264 14.55 17.02 9.83
C GLY A 264 14.99 17.10 11.29
N HIS A 265 14.87 16.02 12.07
CA HIS A 265 15.41 16.00 13.44
C HIS A 265 16.91 16.27 13.50
N ALA A 266 17.69 15.82 12.51
CA ALA A 266 19.11 16.16 12.40
C ALA A 266 19.37 17.65 12.10
N LEU A 267 18.38 18.39 11.59
CA LEU A 267 18.39 19.86 11.52
C LEU A 267 17.94 20.54 12.82
N SER A 268 17.75 19.76 13.90
CA SER A 268 17.30 20.24 15.21
C SER A 268 15.88 20.82 15.21
N ILE A 269 14.97 20.28 14.40
CA ILE A 269 13.54 20.60 14.47
C ILE A 269 12.73 19.43 15.04
N GLY A 270 11.66 19.77 15.77
CA GLY A 270 10.71 18.81 16.32
C GLY A 270 9.56 18.52 15.37
N HIS A 271 8.44 18.08 15.92
CA HIS A 271 7.21 17.83 15.17
C HIS A 271 6.34 19.09 15.03
N ASN A 272 5.44 19.06 14.05
CA ASN A 272 4.31 20.00 13.94
C ASN A 272 2.97 19.25 13.97
N ASP A 273 1.87 20.01 13.99
CA ASP A 273 0.50 19.48 14.06
C ASP A 273 -0.20 19.42 12.69
N ASP A 274 0.46 19.79 11.59
CA ASP A 274 -0.12 19.79 10.24
C ASP A 274 -0.06 18.36 9.66
N PRO A 275 -1.20 17.66 9.47
CA PRO A 275 -1.22 16.26 9.04
C PRO A 275 -0.63 16.00 7.64
N THR A 276 -0.44 17.07 6.86
CA THR A 276 0.11 17.00 5.50
C THR A 276 1.61 17.34 5.44
N ALA A 277 2.18 17.81 6.55
CA ALA A 277 3.57 18.22 6.66
C ALA A 277 4.52 17.04 6.91
N LEU A 278 5.80 17.23 6.59
CA LEU A 278 6.81 16.19 6.72
C LEU A 278 7.04 15.83 8.18
N MET A 279 7.13 16.84 9.05
CA MET A 279 7.41 16.69 10.48
C MET A 279 6.15 16.38 11.31
N TYR A 280 5.06 15.96 10.68
CA TYR A 280 3.90 15.44 11.41
C TYR A 280 4.22 14.07 12.01
N PRO A 281 3.93 13.80 13.29
CA PRO A 281 4.39 12.59 13.98
C PRO A 281 3.66 11.31 13.58
N TYR A 282 2.55 11.39 12.83
CA TYR A 282 1.78 10.22 12.43
C TYR A 282 1.77 10.06 10.90
N ALA A 283 1.97 8.84 10.41
CA ALA A 283 1.80 8.54 8.99
C ALA A 283 0.30 8.60 8.64
N ASN A 284 -0.13 9.58 7.84
CA ASN A 284 -1.56 9.74 7.53
C ASN A 284 -1.83 10.29 6.13
N GLU A 285 -1.54 11.58 5.89
CA GLU A 285 -2.07 12.31 4.72
C GLU A 285 -0.97 12.84 3.79
N GLN A 286 0.29 12.47 4.00
CA GLN A 286 1.38 12.87 3.12
C GLN A 286 1.30 12.15 1.76
N ASP A 287 1.52 12.88 0.67
CA ASP A 287 1.72 12.28 -0.64
C ASP A 287 3.07 11.55 -0.67
N LEU A 288 3.05 10.23 -0.65
CA LEU A 288 4.26 9.41 -0.62
C LEU A 288 5.10 9.56 -1.90
N HIS A 289 4.46 9.80 -3.05
CA HIS A 289 5.12 9.73 -4.36
C HIS A 289 5.73 11.06 -4.78
N SER A 290 5.01 12.16 -4.61
CA SER A 290 5.41 13.52 -5.03
C SER A 290 5.38 14.51 -3.88
N PHE A 291 5.99 14.14 -2.75
CA PHE A 291 6.02 15.00 -1.58
C PHE A 291 6.81 16.30 -1.82
N GLU A 292 6.18 17.41 -1.47
CA GLU A 292 6.80 18.72 -1.39
C GLU A 292 6.70 19.23 0.04
N LEU A 293 7.81 19.76 0.54
CA LEU A 293 7.93 20.33 1.89
C LEU A 293 6.85 21.38 2.15
N LYS A 294 6.16 21.29 3.28
CA LYS A 294 5.06 22.21 3.60
C LYS A 294 5.57 23.45 4.31
N GLN A 295 4.77 24.51 4.30
CA GLN A 295 5.10 25.75 5.00
C GLN A 295 5.32 25.50 6.49
N ALA A 296 4.54 24.61 7.11
CA ALA A 296 4.72 24.22 8.52
C ALA A 296 6.12 23.65 8.81
N ASP A 297 6.71 22.88 7.88
CA ASP A 297 8.07 22.34 8.03
C ASP A 297 9.13 23.45 7.90
N ILE A 298 8.90 24.38 6.97
CA ILE A 298 9.78 25.54 6.75
C ILE A 298 9.74 26.47 7.96
N ASP A 299 8.57 26.69 8.54
CA ASP A 299 8.38 27.52 9.73
C ASP A 299 9.10 26.93 10.93
N LEU A 300 8.97 25.61 11.17
CA LEU A 300 9.78 24.91 12.18
C LEU A 300 11.28 25.14 12.00
N LEU A 301 11.76 25.05 10.75
CA LEU A 301 13.16 25.26 10.44
C LEU A 301 13.58 26.71 10.70
N ASN A 302 12.77 27.70 10.35
CA ASN A 302 13.08 29.11 10.57
C ASN A 302 12.99 29.53 12.05
N GLU A 303 12.08 28.91 12.79
CA GLU A 303 11.85 29.16 14.21
C GLU A 303 12.71 28.28 15.11
N ARG A 304 13.64 27.49 14.52
CA ARG A 304 14.56 26.61 15.25
C ARG A 304 15.35 27.44 16.26
N THR A 305 14.80 27.50 17.45
CA THR A 305 15.38 28.11 18.62
C THR A 305 15.82 26.95 19.49
N LEU A 306 16.95 27.11 20.16
CA LEU A 306 17.38 26.15 21.16
C LEU A 306 16.33 26.11 22.28
N TYR A 307 15.34 25.22 22.16
CA TYR A 307 14.40 24.94 23.23
C TYR A 307 14.96 23.83 24.12
N ARG A 308 15.37 24.30 25.31
CA ARG A 308 15.47 23.66 26.64
C ARG A 308 15.97 22.22 26.73
#